data_AF-A0A1G8Y2J0-F1
#
_entry.id   AF-A0A1G8Y2J0-F1
#
_cell.length_a   1.000
_cell.length_b   1.000
_cell.length_c   1.000
_cell.angle_alpha   90.00
_cell.angle_beta   90.00
_cell.angle_gamma   90.00
#
_symmetry.space_group_name_H-M   'P 1'
#
loop_
_entity.id
_entity.type
_entity.pdbx_description
1 polymer ?
#
loop_
_entity_poly.entity_id
_entity_poly.type
_entity_poly.pdbx_seq_one_letter_code
_entity_poly.pdbx_strand_id
1 'polypeptide(L)'
;MENVSIDQIMNDLQESFRPLMDKYDIDDIGTFEEEGQDQHYYVGYTVRKDGRVYMVHMPFTKNADGQLSLARQEWTVETDDPTDEDLGGFPTIDAVFEHLFK
;
A
#
# COMPACT_ATOMS: atom_id res chain seq x y z
N MET A 1 -9.21 -17.83 -3.53
CA MET A 1 -8.77 -16.47 -3.85
C MET A 1 -10.00 -15.61 -3.82
N GLU A 2 -10.08 -14.72 -2.84
CA GLU A 2 -11.19 -13.75 -2.76
C GLU A 2 -10.98 -12.72 -3.85
N ASN A 3 -11.92 -12.67 -4.80
CA ASN A 3 -11.91 -11.65 -5.85
C ASN A 3 -12.59 -10.41 -5.28
N VAL A 4 -11.82 -9.36 -5.10
CA VAL A 4 -12.30 -8.09 -4.55
C VAL A 4 -12.29 -7.02 -5.63
N SER A 5 -13.26 -6.11 -5.58
CA SER A 5 -13.27 -4.94 -6.44
C SER A 5 -12.29 -3.91 -5.91
N ILE A 6 -11.67 -3.13 -6.80
CA ILE A 6 -10.80 -2.03 -6.41
C ILE A 6 -11.49 -1.05 -5.44
N ASP A 7 -12.77 -0.74 -5.66
CA ASP A 7 -13.60 0.07 -4.76
C ASP A 7 -13.63 -0.49 -3.33
N GLN A 8 -13.76 -1.81 -3.18
CA GLN A 8 -13.77 -2.45 -1.86
C GLN A 8 -12.41 -2.35 -1.19
N ILE A 9 -11.32 -2.57 -1.94
CA ILE A 9 -9.96 -2.42 -1.42
C ILE A 9 -9.75 -0.96 -0.99
N MET A 10 -10.05 0.01 -1.86
CA MET A 10 -9.88 1.43 -1.55
C MET A 10 -10.68 1.84 -0.31
N ASN A 11 -11.93 1.39 -0.19
CA ASN A 11 -12.74 1.68 0.99
C ASN A 11 -12.11 1.10 2.27
N ASP A 12 -11.67 -0.16 2.25
CA ASP A 12 -11.01 -0.82 3.40
C ASP A 12 -9.72 -0.11 3.83
N LEU A 13 -8.91 0.31 2.84
CA LEU A 13 -7.73 1.12 3.08
C LEU A 13 -8.11 2.47 3.73
N GLN A 14 -9.11 3.16 3.19
CA GLN A 14 -9.57 4.45 3.73
C GLN A 14 -10.12 4.35 5.15
N GLU A 15 -10.79 3.25 5.51
CA GLU A 15 -11.23 3.00 6.89
C GLU A 15 -10.05 2.89 7.86
N SER A 16 -8.91 2.40 7.38
CA SER A 16 -7.67 2.28 8.15
C SER A 16 -6.88 3.59 8.27
N PHE A 17 -7.23 4.66 7.53
CA PHE A 17 -6.46 5.92 7.56
C PHE A 17 -6.40 6.55 8.95
N ARG A 18 -7.55 6.78 9.57
CA ARG A 18 -7.67 7.40 10.90
C ARG A 18 -6.85 6.66 11.98
N PRO A 19 -7.03 5.34 12.18
CA PRO A 19 -6.28 4.63 13.22
C PRO A 19 -4.77 4.60 12.94
N LEU A 20 -4.34 4.51 11.67
CA LEU A 20 -2.93 4.54 11.30
C LEU A 20 -2.29 5.91 11.57
N MET A 21 -2.98 6.99 11.19
CA MET A 21 -2.49 8.34 11.45
C MET A 21 -2.33 8.64 12.92
N ASP A 22 -3.32 8.26 13.74
CA ASP A 22 -3.30 8.48 15.19
C ASP A 22 -2.21 7.63 15.87
N LYS A 23 -2.05 6.37 15.45
CA LYS A 23 -1.08 5.44 16.04
C LYS A 23 0.37 5.79 15.73
N TYR A 24 0.65 6.25 14.51
CA TYR A 24 2.01 6.47 14.00
C TYR A 24 2.36 7.95 13.79
N ASP A 25 1.48 8.88 14.18
CA ASP A 25 1.66 10.33 14.05
C ASP A 25 1.98 10.72 12.58
N ILE A 26 1.19 10.20 11.65
CA ILE A 26 1.37 10.45 10.20
C ILE A 26 0.78 11.82 9.86
N ASP A 27 1.51 12.63 9.10
CA ASP A 27 1.04 13.95 8.66
C ASP A 27 -0.13 13.84 7.67
N ASP A 28 0.02 12.98 6.66
CA ASP A 28 -0.99 12.76 5.62
C ASP A 28 -0.96 11.31 5.11
N ILE A 29 -2.14 10.74 4.85
CA ILE A 29 -2.27 9.40 4.25
C ILE A 29 -3.29 9.46 3.11
N GLY A 30 -2.93 8.87 1.97
CA GLY A 30 -3.78 8.72 0.80
C GLY A 30 -3.78 7.28 0.32
N THR A 31 -4.65 6.97 -0.64
CA THR A 31 -4.59 5.70 -1.36
C THR A 31 -3.52 5.78 -2.45
N PHE A 32 -2.85 4.66 -2.71
CA PHE A 32 -1.95 4.47 -3.84
C PHE A 32 -2.54 3.43 -4.78
N GLU A 33 -2.51 3.73 -6.07
CA GLU A 33 -2.98 2.85 -7.13
C GLU A 33 -2.03 2.99 -8.32
N GLU A 34 -1.51 1.87 -8.81
CA GLU A 34 -0.70 1.82 -10.02
C GLU A 34 -1.06 0.58 -10.85
N GLU A 35 -1.45 0.80 -12.11
CA GLU A 35 -1.63 -0.28 -13.07
C GLU A 35 -0.27 -0.60 -13.72
N GLY A 36 0.27 -1.77 -13.38
CA GLY A 36 1.52 -2.28 -13.94
C GLY A 36 1.32 -2.87 -15.34
N GLN A 37 2.38 -3.50 -15.86
CA GLN A 37 2.28 -4.19 -17.15
C GLN A 37 1.47 -5.50 -17.04
N ASP A 38 0.74 -5.79 -18.11
CA ASP A 38 -0.04 -7.02 -18.32
C ASP A 38 -1.28 -7.10 -17.41
N GLN A 39 -1.20 -7.84 -16.31
CA GLN A 39 -2.28 -8.02 -15.32
C GLN A 39 -1.83 -7.59 -13.92
N HIS A 40 -0.63 -7.00 -13.78
CA HIS A 40 -0.13 -6.55 -12.50
C HIS A 40 -0.80 -5.24 -12.10
N TYR A 41 -1.18 -5.16 -10.84
CA TYR A 41 -1.84 -4.02 -10.27
C TYR A 41 -1.30 -3.81 -8.87
N TYR A 42 -0.94 -2.59 -8.51
CA TYR A 42 -0.40 -2.28 -7.20
C TYR A 42 -1.37 -1.37 -6.48
N VAL A 43 -1.74 -1.74 -5.26
CA VAL A 43 -2.69 -0.98 -4.45
C VAL A 43 -2.18 -0.87 -3.03
N GLY A 44 -2.33 0.31 -2.44
CA GLY A 44 -2.01 0.50 -1.04
C GLY A 44 -2.16 1.94 -0.59
N TYR A 45 -1.15 2.45 0.10
CA TYR A 45 -1.14 3.73 0.79
C TYR A 45 -0.02 4.62 0.28
N THR A 46 -0.32 5.90 0.14
CA THR A 46 0.71 6.95 0.07
C THR A 46 0.77 7.60 1.44
N VAL A 47 1.89 7.49 2.15
CA VAL A 47 2.06 8.00 3.50
C VAL A 47 3.07 9.13 3.50
N ARG A 48 2.69 10.29 4.03
CA ARG A 48 3.58 11.43 4.21
C ARG A 48 3.89 11.61 5.69
N LYS A 49 5.18 11.63 6.02
CA LYS A 49 5.65 11.91 7.37
C LYS A 49 6.97 12.67 7.33
N ASP A 50 7.08 13.72 8.15
CA ASP A 50 8.32 14.53 8.27
C ASP A 50 8.79 15.11 6.92
N GLY A 51 7.82 15.43 6.04
CA GLY A 51 8.10 15.92 4.69
C GLY A 51 8.55 14.87 3.68
N ARG A 52 8.73 13.60 4.07
CA ARG A 52 9.02 12.46 3.19
C ARG A 52 7.73 11.74 2.76
N VAL A 53 7.75 11.14 1.59
CA VAL A 53 6.64 10.37 1.03
C VAL A 53 7.06 8.90 0.88
N TYR A 54 6.24 8.02 1.43
CA TYR A 54 6.40 6.57 1.42
C TYR A 54 5.21 5.97 0.67
N MET A 55 5.48 5.25 -0.42
CA MET A 55 4.50 4.54 -1.22
C MET A 55 4.50 3.08 -0.75
N VAL A 56 3.45 2.70 -0.02
CA VAL A 56 3.34 1.37 0.57
C VAL A 56 2.26 0.60 -0.18
N HIS A 57 2.61 -0.47 -0.90
CA HIS A 57 1.65 -1.17 -1.76
C HIS A 57 1.81 -2.68 -1.72
N MET A 58 0.75 -3.37 -2.14
CA MET A 58 0.75 -4.80 -2.36
C MET A 58 0.53 -5.11 -3.84
N PRO A 59 1.14 -6.19 -4.35
CA PRO A 59 0.91 -6.66 -5.70
C PRO A 59 -0.41 -7.45 -5.78
N PHE A 60 -1.26 -7.04 -6.70
CA PHE A 60 -2.49 -7.67 -7.12
C PHE A 60 -2.41 -8.10 -8.58
N THR A 61 -3.26 -9.05 -8.94
CA THR A 61 -3.49 -9.48 -10.32
C THR A 61 -4.92 -9.18 -10.70
N LYS A 62 -5.09 -8.41 -11.77
CA LYS A 62 -6.39 -8.06 -12.35
C LYS A 62 -6.81 -9.12 -13.36
N ASN A 63 -7.97 -9.73 -13.13
CA ASN A 63 -8.52 -10.71 -14.05
C ASN A 63 -9.31 -10.03 -15.20
N ALA A 64 -9.72 -10.80 -16.20
CA ALA A 64 -10.48 -10.31 -17.36
C ALA A 64 -11.87 -9.73 -16.99
N ASP A 65 -12.39 -10.05 -15.81
CA ASP A 65 -13.64 -9.53 -15.26
C ASP A 65 -13.44 -8.20 -14.52
N GLY A 66 -12.20 -7.69 -14.46
CA GLY A 66 -11.83 -6.46 -13.75
C GLY A 66 -11.71 -6.62 -12.23
N GLN A 67 -11.70 -7.85 -11.72
CA GLN A 67 -11.53 -8.14 -10.30
C GLN A 67 -10.06 -8.29 -9.95
N LEU A 68 -9.71 -7.89 -8.73
CA LEU A 68 -8.35 -7.97 -8.21
C LEU A 68 -8.22 -9.18 -7.27
N SER A 69 -7.14 -9.92 -7.45
CA SER A 69 -6.71 -11.01 -6.58
C SER A 69 -5.32 -10.69 -6.05
N LEU A 70 -5.11 -10.85 -4.75
CA LEU A 70 -3.80 -10.62 -4.14
C LEU A 70 -2.77 -11.59 -4.74
N ALA A 71 -1.73 -11.05 -5.40
CA ALA A 71 -0.68 -11.84 -6.02
C ALA A 71 0.31 -12.35 -4.96
N ARG A 72 0.64 -11.49 -3.99
CA ARG A 72 1.42 -11.83 -2.80
C ARG A 72 0.90 -11.09 -1.59
N GLN A 73 0.81 -11.78 -0.46
CA GLN A 73 0.46 -11.18 0.82
C GLN A 73 1.71 -10.58 1.48
N GLU A 74 2.25 -9.57 0.81
CA GLU A 74 3.47 -8.89 1.20
C GLU A 74 3.36 -7.43 0.80
N TRP A 75 3.66 -6.54 1.75
CA TRP A 75 3.74 -5.11 1.50
C TRP A 75 5.16 -4.74 1.11
N THR A 76 5.25 -3.87 0.12
CA THR A 76 6.46 -3.20 -0.32
C THR A 76 6.35 -1.72 0.00
N VAL A 77 7.48 -1.12 0.37
CA VAL A 77 7.62 0.31 0.60
C VAL A 77 8.64 0.85 -0.38
N GLU A 78 8.23 1.88 -1.11
CA GLU A 78 9.08 2.67 -1.98
C GLU A 78 9.06 4.11 -1.48
N THR A 79 10.14 4.85 -1.70
CA THR A 79 10.18 6.28 -1.37
C THR A 79 10.44 7.09 -2.64
N ASP A 80 10.13 8.38 -2.61
CA ASP A 80 10.45 9.28 -3.72
C ASP A 80 11.97 9.48 -3.92
N ASP A 81 12.79 9.09 -2.93
CA ASP A 81 14.24 9.17 -3.00
C ASP A 81 14.80 8.00 -3.84
N PRO A 82 15.41 8.25 -5.02
CA PRO A 82 15.95 7.20 -5.90
C PRO A 82 17.20 6.52 -5.33
N THR A 83 17.66 6.96 -4.16
CA THR A 83 18.79 6.37 -3.43
C THR A 83 18.35 5.45 -2.30
N ASP A 84 17.08 5.50 -1.92
CA ASP A 84 16.52 4.61 -0.91
C ASP A 84 16.22 3.25 -1.58
N GLU A 85 16.51 2.17 -0.86
CA GLU A 85 16.23 0.82 -1.37
C GLU A 85 14.76 0.46 -1.08
N ASP A 86 14.10 -0.17 -2.05
CA ASP A 86 12.74 -0.66 -1.86
C ASP A 86 12.71 -1.71 -0.75
N LEU A 87 11.86 -1.49 0.26
CA LEU A 87 11.72 -2.40 1.39
C LEU A 87 10.50 -3.29 1.16
N GLY A 88 10.74 -4.57 0.83
CA GLY A 88 9.71 -5.61 0.73
C GLY A 88 9.70 -6.56 1.93
N GLY A 89 8.83 -7.57 1.89
CA GLY A 89 8.82 -8.64 2.89
C GLY A 89 7.86 -8.45 4.06
N PHE A 90 7.07 -7.37 4.10
CA PHE A 90 6.26 -7.08 5.27
C PHE A 90 4.92 -7.83 5.24
N PRO A 91 4.60 -8.62 6.28
CA PRO A 91 3.35 -9.40 6.30
C PRO A 91 2.11 -8.54 6.55
N THR A 92 2.28 -7.34 7.13
CA THR A 92 1.20 -6.43 7.50
C THR A 92 1.64 -4.98 7.34
N ILE A 93 0.64 -4.09 7.16
CA ILE A 93 0.87 -2.65 7.10
C ILE A 93 1.44 -2.09 8.42
N ASP A 94 1.05 -2.67 9.56
CA ASP A 94 1.67 -2.31 10.83
C ASP A 94 3.16 -2.63 10.87
N ALA A 95 3.59 -3.78 10.32
CA ALA A 95 5.00 -4.13 10.27
C ALA A 95 5.81 -3.13 9.41
N VAL A 96 5.20 -2.61 8.34
CA VAL A 96 5.77 -1.51 7.55
C VAL A 96 5.95 -0.28 8.42
N PHE A 97 4.89 0.22 9.05
CA PHE A 97 4.96 1.46 9.80
C PHE A 97 5.82 1.36 11.06
N GLU A 98 5.83 0.22 11.74
CA GLU A 98 6.77 -0.07 12.81
C GLU A 98 8.22 -0.12 12.34
N HIS A 99 8.49 -0.39 11.06
CA HIS A 99 9.83 -0.32 10.51
C HIS A 99 10.22 1.13 10.14
N LEU A 100 9.28 1.90 9.59
CA LEU A 100 9.51 3.27 9.12
C LEU A 100 9.55 4.32 10.23
N PHE A 101 8.73 4.16 11.27
CA PHE A 101 8.43 5.22 12.25
C PHE A 101 8.87 4.90 13.69
N LYS A 102 9.70 3.88 13.88
CA LYS A 102 10.21 3.43 15.18
C LYS A 102 11.64 3.86 15.40
#